data_AF-A0A1Y3Y0X4-F1
#
_entry.id   AF-A0A1Y3Y0X4-F1
#
_cell.length_a   1.000
_cell.length_b   1.000
_cell.length_c   1.000
_cell.angle_alpha   90.00
_cell.angle_beta   90.00
_cell.angle_gamma   90.00
#
_symmetry.space_group_name_H-M   'P 1'
#
loop_
_entity.id
_entity.type
_entity.pdbx_description
1 polymer ?
#
loop_
_entity_poly.entity_id
_entity_poly.type
_entity_poly.pdbx_seq_one_letter_code
_entity_poly.pdbx_strand_id
1 'polypeptide(L)'
;MFRINHSEAIELEHIVRNLYQCNRGGVSGMADADYFEGHPIQAAVLVVAYIHAKGLETSSTQYDEFLCKYESIFEYLEENDMDQEIRNYIDELEDIVNQYVS
;
A
#
# COMPACT_ATOMS: atom_id res chain seq x y z
N MET A 1 17.88 3.28 -1.92
CA MET A 1 16.54 2.67 -1.91
C MET A 1 15.70 3.57 -1.03
N PHE A 2 14.66 4.14 -1.62
CA PHE A 2 13.77 5.10 -0.96
C PHE A 2 13.19 4.50 0.32
N ARG A 3 12.98 5.34 1.34
CA ARG A 3 12.38 4.95 2.62
C ARG A 3 11.35 5.98 3.05
N ILE A 4 10.18 5.51 3.43
CA ILE A 4 9.17 6.34 4.10
C ILE A 4 9.47 6.42 5.59
N ASN A 5 8.84 7.37 6.29
CA ASN A 5 9.01 7.45 7.74
C ASN A 5 8.20 6.35 8.47
N HIS A 6 8.58 6.07 9.72
CA HIS A 6 7.94 4.99 10.50
C HIS A 6 6.43 5.24 10.72
N SER A 7 6.02 6.50 10.89
CA SER A 7 4.59 6.84 11.05
C SER A 7 3.76 6.50 9.82
N GLU A 8 4.26 6.83 8.63
CA GLU A 8 3.64 6.47 7.35
C GLU A 8 3.59 4.95 7.17
N ALA A 9 4.65 4.25 7.56
CA ALA A 9 4.69 2.79 7.49
C ALA A 9 3.68 2.12 8.44
N ILE A 10 3.43 2.70 9.61
CA ILE A 10 2.35 2.26 10.53
C ILE A 10 0.97 2.45 9.88
N GLU A 11 0.74 3.54 9.15
CA GLU A 11 -0.53 3.76 8.44
C GLU A 11 -0.74 2.68 7.37
N LEU A 12 0.28 2.37 6.57
CA LEU A 12 0.24 1.27 5.60
C LEU A 12 -0.02 -0.09 6.28
N GLU A 13 0.61 -0.34 7.43
CA GLU A 13 0.35 -1.54 8.24
C GLU A 13 -1.13 -1.63 8.64
N HIS A 14 -1.71 -0.54 9.13
CA HIS A 14 -3.11 -0.48 9.51
C HIS A 14 -4.05 -0.73 8.33
N ILE A 15 -3.78 -0.12 7.17
CA ILE A 15 -4.57 -0.30 5.95
C ILE A 15 -4.59 -1.78 5.54
N VAL A 16 -3.41 -2.41 5.43
CA VAL A 16 -3.30 -3.83 5.06
C VAL A 16 -3.97 -4.72 6.11
N ARG A 17 -3.75 -4.45 7.40
CA ARG A 17 -4.36 -5.22 8.50
C ARG A 17 -5.88 -5.12 8.50
N ASN A 18 -6.42 -3.95 8.18
CA ASN A 18 -7.86 -3.75 8.09
C ASN A 18 -8.45 -4.58 6.95
N LEU A 19 -7.84 -4.56 5.76
CA LEU A 19 -8.31 -5.37 4.63
C LEU A 19 -8.26 -6.88 4.92
N TYR A 20 -7.14 -7.35 5.48
CA TYR A 20 -6.92 -8.77 5.76
C TYR A 20 -7.55 -9.26 7.08
N GLN A 21 -8.12 -8.35 7.88
CA GLN A 21 -8.68 -8.64 9.21
C GLN A 21 -7.67 -9.39 10.10
N CYS A 22 -6.44 -8.87 10.18
CA CYS A 22 -5.33 -9.52 10.87
C CYS A 22 -4.65 -8.61 11.90
N ASN A 23 -3.92 -9.24 12.82
CA ASN A 23 -3.06 -8.53 13.77
C ASN A 23 -1.72 -8.14 13.12
N ARG A 24 -0.91 -7.35 13.84
CA ARG A 24 0.46 -7.02 13.43
C ARG A 24 1.26 -8.29 13.12
N GLY A 25 2.02 -8.27 12.03
CA GLY A 25 2.75 -9.44 11.52
C GLY A 25 1.84 -10.47 10.83
N GLY A 26 0.58 -10.11 10.53
CA GLY A 26 -0.30 -10.92 9.69
C GLY A 26 0.23 -11.08 8.27
N VAL A 27 -0.45 -11.89 7.46
CA VAL A 27 -0.05 -12.17 6.06
C VAL A 27 1.39 -12.70 6.00
N SER A 28 1.69 -13.72 6.80
CA SER A 28 3.03 -14.33 6.91
C SER A 28 4.15 -13.36 7.33
N GLY A 29 3.82 -12.35 8.16
CA GLY A 29 4.78 -11.33 8.60
C GLY A 29 4.90 -10.13 7.66
N MET A 30 4.13 -10.07 6.57
CA MET A 30 4.22 -8.97 5.61
C MET A 30 3.43 -7.72 6.03
N ALA A 31 2.40 -7.87 6.86
CA ALA A 31 1.70 -6.74 7.46
C ALA A 31 2.48 -6.19 8.65
N ASP A 32 3.62 -5.56 8.37
CA ASP A 32 4.57 -5.00 9.35
C ASP A 32 5.13 -3.66 8.86
N ALA A 33 5.02 -2.62 9.69
CA ALA A 33 5.56 -1.30 9.42
C ALA A 33 7.07 -1.34 9.11
N ASP A 34 7.85 -2.15 9.83
CA ASP A 34 9.30 -2.23 9.64
C ASP A 34 9.66 -2.74 8.23
N TYR A 35 8.78 -3.56 7.64
CA TYR A 35 8.92 -4.03 6.26
C TYR A 35 8.56 -2.93 5.26
N PHE A 36 7.46 -2.22 5.50
CA PHE A 36 6.95 -1.17 4.62
C PHE A 36 7.81 0.09 4.58
N GLU A 37 8.57 0.40 5.63
CA GLU A 37 9.54 1.51 5.60
C GLU A 37 10.49 1.44 4.40
N GLY A 38 11.01 0.26 4.11
CA GLY A 38 11.89 0.02 2.96
C GLY A 38 11.16 -0.38 1.69
N HIS A 39 9.90 -0.81 1.79
CA HIS A 39 9.15 -1.41 0.68
C HIS A 39 7.70 -0.90 0.65
N PRO A 40 7.46 0.41 0.52
CA PRO A 40 6.13 0.98 0.63
C PRO A 40 5.15 0.38 -0.38
N ILE A 41 5.59 0.16 -1.63
CA ILE A 41 4.78 -0.43 -2.70
C ILE A 41 4.23 -1.82 -2.36
N GLN A 42 4.85 -2.56 -1.44
CA GLN A 42 4.37 -3.89 -1.06
C GLN A 42 3.02 -3.84 -0.36
N ALA A 43 2.69 -2.75 0.33
CA ALA A 43 1.35 -2.57 0.91
C ALA A 43 0.28 -2.58 -0.20
N ALA A 44 0.52 -1.87 -1.30
CA ALA A 44 -0.36 -1.86 -2.47
C ALA A 44 -0.45 -3.24 -3.15
N VAL A 45 0.68 -3.92 -3.32
CA VAL A 45 0.71 -5.28 -3.90
C VAL A 45 -0.14 -6.25 -3.08
N LEU A 46 -0.06 -6.19 -1.74
CA LEU A 46 -0.90 -7.02 -0.87
C LEU A 46 -2.38 -6.68 -1.02
N VAL A 47 -2.75 -5.40 -1.04
CA VAL A 47 -4.14 -4.96 -1.23
C VAL A 47 -4.71 -5.47 -2.55
N VAL A 48 -4.00 -5.24 -3.67
CA VAL A 48 -4.45 -5.67 -5.00
C VAL A 48 -4.48 -7.20 -5.11
N ALA A 49 -3.48 -7.90 -4.57
CA ALA A 49 -3.47 -9.36 -4.55
C ALA A 49 -4.67 -9.94 -3.77
N TYR A 50 -5.06 -9.33 -2.65
CA TYR A 50 -6.26 -9.71 -1.92
C TYR A 50 -7.52 -9.52 -2.75
N ILE A 51 -7.70 -8.34 -3.34
CA ILE A 51 -8.87 -7.98 -4.15
C ILE A 51 -9.00 -8.95 -5.34
N HIS A 52 -7.90 -9.18 -6.06
CA HIS A 52 -7.85 -10.10 -7.19
C HIS A 52 -8.16 -11.55 -6.76
N ALA A 53 -7.52 -12.05 -5.69
CA ALA A 53 -7.73 -13.40 -5.19
C ALA A 53 -9.18 -13.64 -4.70
N LYS A 54 -9.89 -12.59 -4.30
CA LYS A 54 -11.29 -12.63 -3.89
C LYS A 54 -12.27 -12.37 -5.03
N GLY A 55 -11.80 -12.02 -6.23
CA GLY A 55 -12.63 -11.67 -7.38
C GLY A 55 -13.47 -10.41 -7.14
N LEU A 56 -12.93 -9.45 -6.36
CA LEU A 56 -13.61 -8.20 -6.00
C LEU A 56 -13.34 -7.05 -6.98
N GLU A 57 -12.38 -7.22 -7.89
CA GLU A 57 -12.09 -6.24 -8.94
C GLU A 57 -13.18 -6.23 -10.03
N THR A 58 -13.42 -5.06 -10.59
CA THR A 58 -14.34 -4.85 -11.72
C THR A 58 -13.69 -5.13 -13.08
N SER A 59 -12.36 -5.01 -13.16
CA SER A 59 -11.56 -5.37 -14.33
C SER A 59 -10.16 -5.80 -13.91
N SER A 60 -9.49 -6.59 -14.76
CA SER A 60 -8.14 -7.09 -14.51
C SER A 60 -7.06 -6.00 -14.49
N THR A 61 -7.40 -4.76 -14.86
CA THR A 61 -6.47 -3.63 -14.96
C THR A 61 -6.90 -2.47 -14.06
N GLN A 62 -7.85 -2.69 -13.14
CA GLN A 62 -8.47 -1.63 -12.35
C GLN A 62 -7.46 -0.78 -11.57
N TYR A 63 -6.33 -1.39 -11.16
CA TYR A 63 -5.31 -0.75 -10.33
C TYR A 63 -3.96 -0.59 -11.02
N ASP A 64 -3.87 -0.86 -12.33
CA ASP A 64 -2.61 -0.77 -13.07
C ASP A 64 -2.01 0.64 -13.03
N GLU A 65 -2.84 1.66 -13.24
CA GLU A 65 -2.39 3.07 -13.22
C GLU A 65 -1.90 3.47 -11.83
N PHE A 66 -2.59 3.04 -10.77
CA PHE A 66 -2.20 3.28 -9.39
C PHE A 66 -0.84 2.64 -9.06
N LEU A 67 -0.68 1.35 -9.39
CA LEU A 67 0.58 0.62 -9.16
C LEU A 67 1.74 1.23 -9.95
N CYS A 68 1.55 1.47 -11.25
CA CYS A 68 2.57 2.06 -12.12
C CYS A 68 3.00 3.47 -11.65
N LYS A 69 2.05 4.31 -11.24
CA LYS A 69 2.33 5.66 -10.73
C LYS A 69 3.24 5.60 -9.51
N TYR A 70 2.86 4.85 -8.48
CA TYR A 70 3.57 4.85 -7.21
C TYR A 70 4.86 4.03 -7.23
N GLU A 71 4.94 2.97 -8.03
CA GLU A 71 6.20 2.28 -8.29
C GLU A 71 7.23 3.23 -8.94
N SER A 72 6.80 4.00 -9.94
CA SER A 72 7.67 5.00 -10.60
C SER A 72 8.12 6.11 -9.63
N ILE A 73 7.21 6.58 -8.77
CA ILE A 73 7.50 7.58 -7.74
C ILE A 73 8.57 7.06 -6.76
N PHE A 74 8.39 5.86 -6.20
CA PHE A 74 9.33 5.30 -5.23
C PHE A 74 10.67 4.87 -5.84
N GLU A 75 10.72 4.63 -7.15
CA GLU A 75 11.96 4.26 -7.86
C GLU A 75 12.78 5.48 -8.33
N TYR A 76 12.13 6.55 -8.80
CA TYR A 76 12.81 7.60 -9.57
C TYR A 76 12.78 9.02 -8.99
N LEU A 77 11.89 9.34 -8.03
CA LEU A 77 11.84 10.70 -7.47
C LEU A 77 12.92 10.93 -6.41
N GLU A 78 13.45 12.16 -6.38
CA GLU A 78 14.39 12.60 -5.34
C GLU A 78 13.65 12.85 -4.01
N GLU A 79 14.29 12.50 -2.89
CA GLU A 79 13.69 12.54 -1.54
C GLU A 79 13.04 13.89 -1.17
N ASN A 80 13.53 15.01 -1.71
CA ASN A 80 13.06 16.35 -1.35
C ASN A 80 11.64 16.69 -1.84
N ASP A 81 11.10 15.94 -2.81
CA ASP A 81 9.77 16.18 -3.39
C ASP A 81 8.76 15.06 -3.04
N MET A 82 9.09 14.19 -2.08
CA MET A 82 8.35 12.95 -1.84
C MET A 82 7.20 13.04 -0.83
N ASP A 83 7.26 13.94 0.15
CA ASP A 83 6.30 13.95 1.27
C ASP A 83 4.84 14.02 0.82
N GLN A 84 4.53 14.86 -0.17
CA GLN A 84 3.17 14.99 -0.70
C GLN A 84 2.75 13.73 -1.47
N GLU A 85 3.66 13.12 -2.22
CA GLU A 85 3.36 11.91 -2.98
C GLU A 85 3.16 10.69 -2.05
N ILE A 86 3.89 10.62 -0.93
CA ILE A 86 3.67 9.58 0.09
C ILE A 86 2.29 9.75 0.72
N ARG A 87 1.89 10.99 1.05
CA ARG A 87 0.55 11.23 1.60
C ARG A 87 -0.53 10.85 0.59
N ASN A 88 -0.39 11.27 -0.66
CA ASN A 88 -1.31 10.89 -1.74
C ASN A 88 -1.40 9.37 -1.88
N TYR A 89 -0.27 8.66 -1.79
CA TYR A 89 -0.21 7.20 -1.85
C TYR A 89 -1.03 6.55 -0.74
N ILE A 90 -0.83 6.98 0.51
CA ILE A 90 -1.52 6.42 1.67
C ILE A 90 -3.02 6.69 1.58
N ASP A 91 -3.42 7.92 1.25
CA ASP A 91 -4.82 8.32 1.12
C ASP A 91 -5.53 7.52 0.01
N GLU A 92 -4.92 7.45 -1.18
CA GLU A 92 -5.49 6.69 -2.30
C GLU A 92 -5.58 5.17 -1.96
N LEU A 93 -4.59 4.60 -1.27
CA LEU A 93 -4.64 3.20 -0.85
C LEU A 93 -5.72 2.94 0.20
N GLU A 94 -5.89 3.85 1.16
CA GLU A 94 -6.95 3.79 2.16
C GLU A 94 -8.34 3.87 1.50
N ASP A 95 -8.53 4.78 0.55
CA ASP A 95 -9.77 4.91 -0.23
C ASP A 95 -10.08 3.64 -1.05
N ILE A 96 -9.07 2.98 -1.60
CA ILE A 96 -9.23 1.67 -2.25
C ILE A 96 -9.73 0.65 -1.24
N VAL A 97 -9.06 0.53 -0.09
CA VAL A 97 -9.40 -0.47 0.93
C VAL A 97 -10.80 -0.22 1.51
N ASN A 98 -11.18 1.03 1.76
CA ASN A 98 -12.49 1.42 2.28
C ASN A 98 -13.67 1.01 1.38
N GLN A 99 -13.43 0.72 0.09
CA GLN A 99 -14.46 0.15 -0.79
C GLN A 99 -14.79 -1.32 -0.46
N TYR A 100 -13.92 -2.00 0.29
CA TYR A 100 -13.97 -3.45 0.53
C TYR A 100 -14.11 -3.83 2.01
N VAL A 101 -13.88 -2.90 2.92
CA VAL A 101 -14.11 -3.08 4.37
C VAL A 101 -15.36 -2.32 4.79
N SER A 102 -16.29 -3.03 5.44
CA SER A 102 -17.58 -2.50 5.93
C SER A 102 -17.52 -2.16 7.42
#